data_AF-A0A5D0NHD9-F1
#
_entry.id   AF-A0A5D0NHD9-F1
#
_cell.length_a   1.000
_cell.length_b   1.000
_cell.length_c   1.000
_cell.angle_alpha   90.00
_cell.angle_beta   90.00
_cell.angle_gamma   90.00
#
_symmetry.space_group_name_H-M   'P 1'
#
loop_
_entity.id
_entity.type
_entity.pdbx_description
1 polymer ?
#
loop_
_entity_poly.entity_id
_entity_poly.type
_entity_poly.pdbx_seq_one_letter_code
_entity_poly.pdbx_strand_id
1 'polypeptide(L)'
;LYESGYALGQRALQQVDSGAVVGFIATPGALNIQPRIDGAEQAIKDSGRSITFTAVGTNADVTRGLSIIDAYAQGHQDVAGMLAVDAGSTQSVGQTVKKYS
;
A
#
# COMPACT_ATOMS: atom_id res chain seq x y z
N LEU A 1 -14.18 7.08 -5.02
CA LEU A 1 -12.71 6.93 -4.84
C LEU A 1 -12.40 6.28 -3.50
N TYR A 2 -12.91 6.83 -2.40
CA TYR A 2 -12.82 6.23 -1.07
C TYR A 2 -13.28 4.77 -1.02
N GLU A 3 -14.51 4.49 -1.46
CA GLU A 3 -15.05 3.11 -1.51
C GLU A 3 -14.18 2.12 -2.29
N SER A 4 -13.50 2.58 -3.34
CA SER A 4 -12.57 1.74 -4.09
C SER A 4 -11.33 1.39 -3.27
N GLY A 5 -10.85 2.34 -2.46
CA GLY A 5 -9.80 2.10 -1.49
C GLY A 5 -10.24 1.17 -0.36
N TYR A 6 -11.45 1.37 0.15
CA TYR A 6 -12.04 0.50 1.16
C TYR A 6 -12.14 -0.94 0.67
N ALA A 7 -12.66 -1.15 -0.54
CA ALA A 7 -12.72 -2.47 -1.17
C ALA A 7 -11.33 -3.10 -1.36
N LEU A 8 -10.30 -2.31 -1.70
CA LEU A 8 -8.92 -2.79 -1.76
C LEU A 8 -8.43 -3.27 -0.38
N GLY A 9 -8.68 -2.50 0.68
CA GLY A 9 -8.35 -2.91 2.05
C GLY A 9 -9.07 -4.20 2.45
N GLN A 10 -10.37 -4.32 2.16
CA GLN A 10 -11.14 -5.55 2.36
C GLN A 10 -10.55 -6.75 1.60
N ARG A 11 -10.04 -6.53 0.38
CA ARG A 11 -9.37 -7.58 -0.40
C ARG A 11 -8.05 -8.01 0.22
N ALA A 12 -7.30 -7.08 0.82
CA ALA A 12 -6.05 -7.38 1.53
C ALA A 12 -6.29 -8.23 2.78
N LEU A 13 -7.38 -7.96 3.51
CA LEU A 13 -7.82 -8.75 4.68
C LEU A 13 -8.20 -10.20 4.34
N GLN A 14 -8.28 -10.59 3.07
CA GLN A 14 -8.44 -12.00 2.70
C GLN A 14 -7.12 -12.78 2.73
N GLN A 15 -5.99 -12.07 2.85
CA GLN A 15 -4.64 -12.65 2.77
C GLN A 15 -3.77 -12.31 3.99
N VAL A 16 -4.10 -11.24 4.72
CA VAL A 16 -3.32 -10.79 5.88
C VAL A 16 -4.21 -10.77 7.13
N ASP A 17 -3.82 -11.54 8.14
CA ASP A 17 -4.54 -11.65 9.41
C ASP A 17 -3.94 -10.76 10.51
N SER A 18 -2.62 -10.50 10.46
CA SER A 18 -1.90 -9.68 11.44
C SER A 18 -0.55 -9.19 10.89
N GLY A 19 0.04 -8.18 11.52
CA GLY A 19 1.40 -7.70 11.23
C GLY A 19 1.44 -6.32 10.58
N ALA A 20 2.61 -5.92 10.09
CA ALA A 20 2.79 -4.63 9.43
C ALA A 20 2.33 -4.70 7.98
N VAL A 21 1.44 -3.79 7.58
CA VAL A 21 1.03 -3.61 6.18
C VAL A 21 1.40 -2.20 5.74
N VAL A 22 2.05 -2.08 4.59
CA VAL A 22 2.36 -0.79 3.97
C VAL A 22 1.44 -0.53 2.80
N GLY A 23 0.95 0.72 2.68
CA GLY A 23 0.21 1.21 1.53
C GLY A 23 0.95 2.35 0.85
N PHE A 24 1.22 2.23 -0.46
CA PHE A 24 1.94 3.22 -1.24
C PHE A 24 1.00 4.14 -2.03
N ILE A 25 1.36 5.44 -2.06
CA ILE A 25 0.63 6.50 -2.76
C ILE A 25 1.61 7.41 -3.50
N ALA A 26 1.43 7.62 -4.80
CA ALA A 26 2.31 8.46 -5.63
C ALA A 26 2.48 9.89 -5.09
N THR A 27 1.37 10.54 -4.73
CA THR A 27 1.35 11.93 -4.24
C THR A 27 0.34 12.06 -3.10
N PRO A 28 0.78 12.06 -1.83
CA PRO A 28 -0.08 12.38 -0.70
C PRO A 28 -0.83 13.71 -0.89
N GLY A 29 -2.10 13.75 -0.50
CA GLY A 29 -3.00 14.90 -0.64
C GLY A 29 -3.65 15.04 -2.01
N ALA A 30 -3.28 14.25 -3.02
CA ALA A 30 -3.90 14.33 -4.33
C ALA A 30 -5.35 13.83 -4.30
N LEU A 31 -6.27 14.67 -4.80
CA LEU A 31 -7.73 14.46 -4.70
C LEU A 31 -8.23 13.14 -5.28
N ASN A 32 -7.50 12.55 -6.23
CA ASN A 32 -7.88 11.32 -6.91
C ASN A 32 -7.39 10.04 -6.20
N ILE A 33 -6.35 10.11 -5.37
CA ILE A 33 -5.70 8.94 -4.75
C ILE A 33 -5.60 9.01 -3.22
N GLN A 34 -5.64 10.19 -2.60
CA GLN A 34 -5.71 10.32 -1.14
C GLN A 34 -6.97 9.62 -0.59
N PRO A 35 -8.18 9.82 -1.13
CA PRO A 35 -9.35 9.11 -0.60
C PRO A 35 -9.20 7.58 -0.69
N ARG A 36 -8.43 7.07 -1.66
CA ARG A 36 -8.23 5.62 -1.81
C ARG A 36 -7.33 5.05 -0.72
N ILE A 37 -6.25 5.74 -0.36
CA ILE A 37 -5.38 5.26 0.73
C ILE A 37 -6.11 5.37 2.07
N ASP A 38 -6.89 6.45 2.27
CA ASP A 38 -7.74 6.62 3.45
C ASP A 38 -8.78 5.49 3.57
N GLY A 39 -9.42 5.12 2.46
CA GLY A 39 -10.36 4.02 2.42
C GLY A 39 -9.73 2.67 2.77
N ALA A 40 -8.54 2.38 2.23
CA ALA A 40 -7.81 1.14 2.53
C ALA A 40 -7.41 1.07 4.01
N GLU A 41 -6.92 2.18 4.57
CA GLU A 41 -6.61 2.30 5.99
C GLU A 41 -7.87 2.09 6.86
N GLN A 42 -9.00 2.70 6.49
CA GLN A 42 -10.23 2.54 7.25
C GLN A 42 -10.74 1.10 7.23
N ALA A 43 -10.70 0.41 6.08
CA ALA A 43 -11.09 -1.00 6.01
C ALA A 43 -10.25 -1.88 6.95
N ILE A 44 -8.95 -1.62 7.04
CA ILE A 44 -8.05 -2.32 7.96
C ILE A 44 -8.41 -2.00 9.42
N LYS A 45 -8.66 -0.73 9.76
CA LYS A 45 -9.10 -0.32 11.10
C LYS A 45 -10.42 -0.98 11.50
N ASP A 46 -11.42 -0.94 10.62
CA ASP A 46 -12.75 -1.52 10.85
C ASP A 46 -12.71 -3.02 11.06
N SER A 47 -11.71 -3.70 10.51
CA SER A 47 -11.56 -5.15 10.65
C SER A 47 -11.28 -5.60 12.09
N GLY A 48 -10.79 -4.70 12.95
CA GLY A 48 -10.35 -5.01 14.31
C GLY A 48 -9.17 -5.98 14.40
N ARG A 49 -8.54 -6.34 13.26
CA ARG A 49 -7.39 -7.23 13.22
C ARG A 49 -6.14 -6.55 13.76
N SER A 50 -5.20 -7.36 14.23
CA SER A 50 -3.90 -6.87 14.73
C SER A 50 -2.96 -6.50 13.58
N ILE A 51 -3.38 -5.55 12.74
CA ILE A 51 -2.64 -5.04 11.59
C ILE A 51 -2.25 -3.59 11.87
N THR A 52 -0.96 -3.29 11.74
CA THR A 52 -0.45 -1.93 11.76
C THR A 52 -0.29 -1.45 10.33
N PHE A 53 -1.15 -0.52 9.90
CA PHE A 53 -1.09 0.05 8.57
C PHE A 53 -0.22 1.31 8.54
N THR A 54 0.70 1.39 7.57
CA THR A 54 1.52 2.60 7.32
C THR A 54 1.33 3.08 5.89
N ALA A 55 0.90 4.32 5.71
CA ALA A 55 0.88 4.96 4.39
C ALA A 55 2.23 5.61 4.07
N VAL A 56 2.79 5.33 2.89
CA VAL A 56 4.09 5.87 2.45
C VAL A 56 3.95 6.54 1.10
N GLY A 57 4.41 7.79 1.02
CA GLY A 57 4.49 8.52 -0.24
C GLY A 57 5.61 7.99 -1.13
N THR A 58 5.35 7.90 -2.43
CA THR A 58 6.35 7.47 -3.43
C THR A 58 6.68 8.63 -4.37
N ASN A 59 6.32 8.53 -5.64
CA ASN A 59 6.49 9.58 -6.63
C ASN A 59 5.55 9.37 -7.82
N ALA A 60 5.20 10.43 -8.53
CA ALA A 60 4.48 10.34 -9.80
C ALA A 60 5.35 9.73 -10.93
N ASP A 61 6.68 9.91 -10.86
CA ASP A 61 7.63 9.21 -11.71
C ASP A 61 7.80 7.77 -11.23
N VAL A 62 7.44 6.80 -12.07
CA VAL A 62 7.44 5.37 -11.72
C VAL A 62 8.85 4.84 -11.42
N THR A 63 9.89 5.39 -12.05
CA THR A 63 11.27 4.95 -11.79
C THR A 63 11.69 5.36 -10.38
N ARG A 64 11.41 6.60 -10.00
CA ARG A 64 11.64 7.10 -8.64
C ARG A 64 10.76 6.38 -7.62
N GLY A 65 9.50 6.14 -7.96
CA GLY A 65 8.55 5.38 -7.14
C GLY A 65 9.05 3.96 -6.86
N LEU A 66 9.55 3.26 -7.89
CA LEU A 66 10.15 1.94 -7.75
C LEU A 66 11.36 1.96 -6.80
N SER A 67 12.27 2.92 -6.92
CA SER A 67 13.42 3.02 -6.01
C SER A 67 13.00 3.20 -4.55
N ILE A 68 11.95 3.98 -4.28
CA ILE A 68 11.42 4.18 -2.92
C ILE A 68 10.80 2.88 -2.38
N ILE A 69 9.99 2.20 -3.18
CA ILE A 69 9.34 0.94 -2.79
C ILE A 69 10.38 -0.17 -2.55
N ASP A 70 11.39 -0.26 -3.42
CA ASP A 70 12.49 -1.22 -3.28
C ASP A 70 13.30 -0.96 -2.01
N ALA A 71 13.63 0.29 -1.71
CA ALA A 71 14.31 0.67 -0.47
C ALA A 71 13.45 0.35 0.77
N TYR A 72 12.15 0.60 0.71
CA TYR A 72 11.24 0.27 1.81
C TYR A 72 11.21 -1.23 2.08
N ALA A 73 11.08 -2.06 1.03
CA ALA A 73 11.07 -3.53 1.15
C ALA A 73 12.39 -4.07 1.73
N GLN A 74 13.54 -3.50 1.35
CA GLN A 74 14.83 -3.89 1.92
C GLN A 74 14.95 -3.51 3.41
N GLY A 75 14.39 -2.36 3.81
CA GLY A 75 14.41 -1.89 5.19
C GLY A 75 13.37 -2.53 6.10
N HIS A 76 12.33 -3.16 5.54
CA HIS A 76 11.21 -3.75 6.27
C HIS A 76 10.92 -5.15 5.72
N GLN A 77 11.83 -6.09 5.99
CA GLN A 77 11.72 -7.46 5.47
C GLN A 77 10.61 -8.29 6.16
N ASP A 78 10.00 -7.76 7.22
CA ASP A 78 8.98 -8.39 8.05
C ASP A 78 7.55 -7.89 7.75
N VAL A 79 7.36 -7.09 6.69
CA VAL A 79 6.02 -6.66 6.30
C VAL A 79 5.16 -7.84 5.87
N ALA A 80 3.96 -7.92 6.45
CA ALA A 80 2.96 -8.93 6.14
C ALA A 80 2.25 -8.66 4.81
N GLY A 81 2.28 -7.42 4.32
CA GLY A 81 1.69 -7.08 3.03
C GLY A 81 2.10 -5.70 2.49
N MET A 82 2.13 -5.59 1.17
CA MET A 82 2.37 -4.35 0.43
C MET A 82 1.18 -4.07 -0.49
N LEU A 83 0.61 -2.87 -0.40
CA LEU A 83 -0.55 -2.41 -1.18
C LEU A 83 -0.20 -1.10 -1.88
N ALA A 84 -0.94 -0.75 -2.94
CA ALA A 84 -0.82 0.56 -3.59
C ALA A 84 -2.17 1.02 -4.15
N VAL A 85 -2.37 2.34 -4.25
CA VAL A 85 -3.68 2.92 -4.62
C VAL A 85 -3.71 3.63 -5.98
N ASP A 86 -2.55 3.70 -6.63
CA ASP A 86 -2.36 4.23 -7.97
C ASP A 86 -1.62 3.22 -8.86
N ALA A 87 -1.76 3.38 -10.18
CA ALA A 87 -1.25 2.41 -11.14
C ALA A 87 0.28 2.30 -11.13
N GLY A 88 0.99 3.41 -10.99
CA GLY A 88 2.46 3.45 -10.99
C GLY A 88 3.01 2.72 -9.78
N SER A 89 2.53 3.07 -8.58
CA SER A 89 2.93 2.39 -7.35
C SER A 89 2.52 0.91 -7.35
N THR A 90 1.36 0.55 -7.92
CA THR A 90 0.91 -0.85 -8.02
C THR A 90 1.86 -1.68 -8.89
N GLN A 91 2.27 -1.13 -10.04
CA GLN A 91 3.27 -1.77 -10.90
C GLN A 91 4.58 -1.98 -10.13
N SER A 92 5.07 -0.96 -9.44
CA SER A 92 6.32 -1.02 -8.69
C SER A 92 6.26 -2.03 -7.54
N VAL A 93 5.16 -2.10 -6.78
CA VAL A 93 4.95 -3.14 -5.75
C VAL A 93 5.03 -4.54 -6.37
N GLY A 94 4.35 -4.78 -7.50
CA GLY A 94 4.41 -6.07 -8.18
C GLY A 94 5.82 -6.46 -8.62
N GLN A 95 6.61 -5.49 -9.11
CA GLN A 95 8.00 -5.71 -9.48
C GLN A 95 8.88 -6.02 -8.26
N THR A 96 8.72 -5.27 -7.16
CA THR A 96 9.49 -5.46 -5.92
C THR A 96 9.15 -6.78 -5.26
N VAL A 97 7.86 -7.14 -5.12
CA VAL A 97 7.43 -8.43 -4.58
C VAL A 97 8.02 -9.56 -5.41
N LYS A 98 7.91 -9.51 -6.74
CA LYS A 98 8.52 -10.53 -7.63
C LYS A 98 10.04 -10.67 -7.46
N LYS A 99 10.74 -9.60 -7.10
CA LYS A 99 12.19 -9.60 -6.90
C LYS A 99 12.60 -10.26 -5.58
N TYR A 100 11.76 -10.17 -4.55
CA TYR A 100 12.07 -10.62 -3.18
C TYR A 100 11.24 -11.81 -2.68
N SER A 101 10.32 -12.34 -3.51
CA SER A 101 9.49 -13.53 -3.21
C SER A 101 9.96 -14.78 -3.95
#